data_AF-A0A7K4IDA7-F1
#
_entry.id   AF-A0A7K4IDA7-F1
#
_cell.length_a   1.000
_cell.length_b   1.000
_cell.length_c   1.000
_cell.angle_alpha   90.00
_cell.angle_beta   90.00
_cell.angle_gamma   90.00
#
_symmetry.space_group_name_H-M   'P 1'
#
loop_
_entity.id
_entity.type
_entity.pdbx_description
1 polymer ?
#
loop_
_entity_poly.entity_id
_entity_poly.type
_entity_poly.pdbx_seq_one_letter_code
_entity_poly.pdbx_strand_id
1 'polypeptide(L)'
;MDSRSLDAVSERLGVSFALNYSQQQEIDTAGQVQLTIAQLVEATRSLCPDRGAAVQFLKEHLRSVRPLSLALFVTNPATQKIMERKRSYPDKMLPMLTVPWFHWEPGAETKDNPEGVKREVIGDLAVDIDRHDEVVFTGECGDFSGLVEARLVERPEGRPILIPAGTGRKDLVAHYVLRQFRLRIRVSGPDTQILPDLSRDFDYRYCDSPRTFHDLGLSISGDGSLFRLKTGQYAENALRGDVVLLLGLPAQTGGDSSRELLGCMWLIVLEGLVRERYSL
;
A
#
# COMPACT_ATOMS: atom_id res chain seq x y z
N MET A 1 -4.86 13.65 -17.56
CA MET A 1 -3.57 14.37 -17.39
C MET A 1 -3.67 15.67 -18.14
N ASP A 2 -3.41 16.82 -17.52
CA ASP A 2 -3.35 18.09 -18.26
C ASP A 2 -1.99 18.28 -18.96
N SER A 3 -1.95 19.11 -20.02
CA SER A 3 -0.73 19.35 -20.82
C SER A 3 0.43 19.86 -19.96
N ARG A 4 0.17 20.79 -19.02
CA ARG A 4 1.22 21.39 -18.19
C ARG A 4 1.87 20.37 -17.28
N SER A 5 1.08 19.44 -16.74
CA SER A 5 1.59 18.35 -15.92
C SER A 5 2.40 17.35 -16.73
N LEU A 6 1.99 17.07 -17.97
CA LEU A 6 2.75 16.23 -18.90
C LEU A 6 4.10 16.86 -19.21
N ASP A 7 4.12 18.16 -19.54
CA ASP A 7 5.34 18.92 -19.84
C ASP A 7 6.26 19.00 -18.61
N ALA A 8 5.71 19.33 -17.44
CA ALA A 8 6.49 19.44 -16.20
C ALA A 8 7.16 18.11 -15.82
N VAL A 9 6.47 16.97 -15.98
CA VAL A 9 7.08 15.65 -15.73
C VAL A 9 8.11 15.31 -16.82
N SER A 10 7.81 15.63 -18.08
CA SER A 10 8.71 15.41 -19.22
C SER A 10 10.02 16.18 -19.06
N GLU A 11 9.96 17.46 -18.70
CA GLU A 11 11.13 18.31 -18.44
C GLU A 11 11.89 17.84 -17.20
N ARG A 12 11.18 17.54 -16.10
CA ARG A 12 11.83 17.13 -14.84
C ARG A 12 12.57 15.80 -14.98
N LEU A 13 12.01 14.86 -15.73
CA LEU A 13 12.56 13.51 -15.86
C LEU A 13 13.37 13.32 -17.15
N GLY A 14 13.34 14.28 -18.08
CA GLY A 14 13.99 14.17 -19.39
C GLY A 14 13.36 13.10 -20.29
N VAL A 15 12.03 12.95 -20.25
CA VAL A 15 11.31 11.90 -21.01
C VAL A 15 10.32 12.52 -21.98
N SER A 16 10.04 11.81 -23.06
CA SER A 16 8.96 12.17 -23.97
C SER A 16 7.88 11.09 -23.98
N PHE A 17 6.61 11.49 -23.97
CA PHE A 17 5.49 10.58 -24.17
C PHE A 17 5.07 10.61 -25.64
N ALA A 18 5.14 9.45 -26.31
CA ALA A 18 4.72 9.35 -27.70
C ALA A 18 3.18 9.36 -27.80
N LEU A 19 2.59 10.53 -28.03
CA LEU A 19 1.14 10.69 -28.20
C LEU A 19 0.71 10.31 -29.61
N ASN A 20 -0.42 9.62 -29.73
CA ASN A 20 -1.05 9.40 -31.03
C ASN A 20 -1.86 10.63 -31.48
N TYR A 21 -2.33 10.62 -32.73
CA TYR A 21 -3.04 11.76 -33.31
C TYR A 21 -4.29 12.16 -32.51
N SER A 22 -5.09 11.19 -32.03
CA SER A 22 -6.30 11.50 -31.25
C SER A 22 -5.95 12.11 -29.89
N GLN A 23 -4.92 11.60 -29.22
CA GLN A 23 -4.42 12.16 -27.97
C GLN A 23 -3.88 13.58 -28.14
N GLN A 24 -3.20 13.86 -29.26
CA GLN A 24 -2.74 15.21 -29.58
C GLN A 24 -3.93 16.16 -29.77
N GLN A 25 -4.96 15.73 -30.51
CA GLN A 25 -6.19 16.51 -30.65
C GLN A 25 -6.89 16.76 -29.30
N GLU A 26 -6.91 15.78 -28.39
CA GLU A 26 -7.48 15.94 -27.05
C GLU A 26 -6.73 17.00 -26.22
N ILE A 27 -5.39 17.04 -26.29
CA ILE A 27 -4.61 18.11 -25.67
C ILE A 27 -4.96 19.46 -26.27
N ASP A 28 -4.99 19.56 -27.60
CA ASP A 28 -5.21 20.83 -28.30
C ASP A 28 -6.63 21.39 -28.05
N THR A 29 -7.61 20.51 -27.85
CA THR A 29 -9.03 20.89 -27.71
C THR A 29 -9.51 20.96 -26.26
N ALA A 30 -9.19 19.97 -25.44
CA ALA A 30 -9.68 19.84 -24.07
C ALA A 30 -8.59 20.17 -23.02
N GLY A 31 -7.33 20.33 -23.44
CA GLY A 31 -6.21 20.59 -22.53
C GLY A 31 -5.82 19.38 -21.68
N GLN A 32 -6.39 18.20 -21.95
CA GLN A 32 -6.19 16.97 -21.19
C GLN A 32 -6.03 15.77 -22.11
N VAL A 33 -5.28 14.78 -21.63
CA VAL A 33 -5.03 13.51 -22.30
C VAL A 33 -5.07 12.35 -21.31
N GLN A 34 -5.46 11.17 -21.79
CA GLN A 34 -5.28 9.92 -21.08
C GLN A 34 -4.10 9.15 -21.70
N LEU A 35 -3.09 8.87 -20.87
CA LEU A 35 -1.97 8.02 -21.26
C LEU A 35 -2.33 6.56 -21.05
N THR A 36 -1.95 5.72 -22.00
CA THR A 36 -2.09 4.27 -21.86
C THR A 36 -0.99 3.70 -20.97
N ILE A 37 -1.24 2.56 -20.34
CA ILE A 37 -0.22 1.84 -19.56
C ILE A 37 1.00 1.53 -20.44
N ALA A 38 0.79 1.18 -21.72
CA ALA A 38 1.89 0.89 -22.65
C ALA A 38 2.82 2.09 -22.85
N GLN A 39 2.27 3.31 -23.01
CA GLN A 39 3.05 4.55 -23.13
C GLN A 39 3.85 4.84 -21.85
N LEU A 40 3.25 4.59 -20.68
CA LEU A 40 3.95 4.76 -19.41
C LEU A 40 5.07 3.73 -19.22
N VAL A 41 4.85 2.48 -19.62
CA VAL A 41 5.87 1.42 -19.62
C VAL A 41 7.02 1.76 -20.56
N GLU A 42 6.73 2.30 -21.75
CA GLU A 42 7.78 2.72 -22.68
C GLU A 42 8.60 3.90 -22.13
N ALA A 43 7.95 4.93 -21.58
CA ALA A 43 8.63 6.06 -20.97
C ALA A 43 9.51 5.65 -19.78
N THR A 44 9.02 4.76 -18.92
CA THR A 44 9.77 4.25 -17.76
C THR A 44 10.93 3.34 -18.16
N ARG A 45 10.83 2.58 -19.26
CA ARG A 45 11.96 1.80 -19.81
C ARG A 45 13.07 2.70 -20.36
N SER A 46 12.71 3.78 -21.04
CA SER A 46 13.70 4.76 -21.52
C SER A 46 14.42 5.48 -20.37
N LEU A 47 13.69 5.77 -19.27
CA LEU A 47 14.25 6.33 -18.05
C LEU A 47 15.18 5.38 -17.30
N CYS A 48 14.77 4.13 -17.21
CA CYS A 48 15.42 3.11 -16.41
C CYS A 48 15.90 1.99 -17.35
N PRO A 49 16.99 2.20 -18.12
CA PRO A 49 17.46 1.21 -19.08
C PRO A 49 17.97 -0.06 -18.40
N ASP A 50 18.43 0.06 -17.15
CA ASP A 50 18.95 -1.03 -16.35
C ASP A 50 18.40 -0.99 -14.92
N ARG A 51 18.74 -2.03 -14.17
CA ARG A 51 18.31 -2.21 -12.78
C ARG A 51 18.83 -1.12 -11.85
N GLY A 52 20.06 -0.65 -12.05
CA GLY A 52 20.66 0.39 -11.21
C GLY A 52 19.90 1.70 -11.34
N ALA A 53 19.56 2.08 -12.56
CA ALA A 53 18.73 3.25 -12.87
C ALA A 53 17.33 3.12 -12.26
N ALA A 54 16.69 1.94 -12.36
CA ALA A 54 15.39 1.68 -11.74
C ALA A 54 15.41 1.85 -10.21
N VAL A 55 16.41 1.30 -9.52
CA VAL A 55 16.56 1.45 -8.06
C VAL A 55 16.76 2.91 -7.68
N GLN A 56 17.62 3.62 -8.42
CA GLN A 56 17.90 5.01 -8.16
C GLN A 56 16.64 5.86 -8.35
N PHE A 57 15.90 5.64 -9.44
CA PHE A 57 14.62 6.32 -9.70
C PHE A 57 13.62 6.13 -8.57
N LEU A 58 13.44 4.88 -8.08
CA LEU A 58 12.53 4.61 -6.97
C LEU A 58 12.93 5.38 -5.70
N LYS A 59 14.22 5.45 -5.38
CA LYS A 59 14.73 6.13 -4.18
C LYS A 59 14.61 7.64 -4.27
N GLU A 60 15.01 8.23 -5.40
CA GLU A 60 15.02 9.68 -5.60
C GLU A 60 13.61 10.26 -5.58
N HIS A 61 12.64 9.56 -6.17
CA HIS A 61 11.28 10.08 -6.33
C HIS A 61 10.29 9.64 -5.26
N LEU A 62 10.72 8.82 -4.29
CA LEU A 62 9.84 8.32 -3.21
C LEU A 62 9.19 9.46 -2.44
N ARG A 63 9.93 10.53 -2.12
CA ARG A 63 9.39 11.70 -1.42
C ARG A 63 8.28 12.41 -2.20
N SER A 64 8.42 12.47 -3.52
CA SER A 64 7.45 13.14 -4.40
C SER A 64 6.16 12.35 -4.57
N VAL A 65 6.17 11.03 -4.33
CA VAL A 65 4.98 10.16 -4.41
C VAL A 65 4.35 9.90 -3.04
N ARG A 66 4.89 10.44 -1.95
CA ARG A 66 4.27 10.31 -0.62
C ARG A 66 3.01 11.19 -0.47
N PRO A 67 2.09 10.86 0.45
CA PRO A 67 2.04 9.60 1.21
C PRO A 67 1.71 8.41 0.29
N LEU A 68 2.15 7.21 0.67
CA LEU A 68 1.80 5.94 0.03
C LEU A 68 0.93 5.13 0.97
N SER A 69 -0.06 4.46 0.40
CA SER A 69 -0.88 3.47 1.09
C SER A 69 -0.26 2.09 0.90
N LEU A 70 -0.31 1.27 1.95
CA LEU A 70 0.09 -0.11 1.96
C LEU A 70 -0.97 -0.92 2.69
N ALA A 71 -1.39 -2.04 2.12
CA ALA A 71 -2.18 -3.05 2.82
C ALA A 71 -1.61 -4.43 2.51
N LEU A 72 -1.16 -5.16 3.53
CA LEU A 72 -0.65 -6.52 3.41
C LEU A 72 -1.70 -7.50 3.92
N PHE A 73 -2.24 -8.35 3.06
CA PHE A 73 -3.14 -9.44 3.44
C PHE A 73 -2.37 -10.76 3.46
N VAL A 74 -2.63 -11.59 4.48
CA VAL A 74 -2.04 -12.92 4.63
C VAL A 74 -3.13 -13.93 4.94
N THR A 75 -3.40 -14.79 3.99
CA THR A 75 -4.46 -15.80 4.07
C THR A 75 -3.86 -17.15 4.39
N ASN A 76 -4.16 -17.65 5.59
CA ASN A 76 -3.81 -19.00 6.01
C ASN A 76 -4.82 -19.53 7.04
N PRO A 77 -4.85 -20.84 7.32
CA PRO A 77 -5.84 -21.42 8.22
C PRO A 77 -5.82 -20.86 9.65
N ALA A 78 -4.66 -20.41 10.14
CA ALA A 78 -4.56 -19.82 11.47
C ALA A 78 -5.17 -18.41 11.50
N THR A 79 -4.86 -17.56 10.52
CA THR A 79 -5.47 -16.22 10.41
C THR A 79 -6.97 -16.32 10.17
N GLN A 80 -7.43 -17.27 9.34
CA GLN A 80 -8.85 -17.49 9.07
C GLN A 80 -9.64 -17.79 10.36
N LYS A 81 -9.13 -18.67 11.22
CA LYS A 81 -9.75 -18.98 12.52
C LYS A 81 -9.84 -17.78 13.46
N ILE A 82 -8.94 -16.80 13.32
CA ILE A 82 -9.04 -15.54 14.05
C ILE A 82 -10.14 -14.68 13.43
N MET A 83 -10.20 -14.59 12.09
CA MET A 83 -11.21 -13.80 11.37
C MET A 83 -12.64 -14.27 11.61
N GLU A 84 -12.86 -15.59 11.73
CA GLU A 84 -14.17 -16.18 12.05
C GLU A 84 -14.77 -15.68 13.36
N ARG A 85 -13.94 -15.15 14.27
CA ARG A 85 -14.38 -14.61 15.57
C ARG A 85 -14.83 -13.15 15.49
N LYS A 86 -14.56 -12.47 14.37
CA LYS A 86 -15.03 -11.10 14.15
C LYS A 86 -16.55 -11.10 14.10
N ARG A 87 -17.15 -10.01 14.59
CA ARG A 87 -18.60 -9.83 14.48
C ARG A 87 -19.04 -9.50 13.06
N SER A 88 -18.34 -8.56 12.43
CA SER A 88 -18.67 -8.02 11.11
C SER A 88 -17.81 -8.69 10.05
N TYR A 89 -18.44 -9.27 9.02
CA TYR A 89 -17.77 -9.93 7.88
C TYR A 89 -16.73 -10.98 8.33
N PRO A 90 -17.14 -12.04 9.04
CA PRO A 90 -16.23 -13.07 9.57
C PRO A 90 -15.52 -13.87 8.47
N ASP A 91 -16.08 -13.85 7.27
CA ASP A 91 -15.56 -14.45 6.05
C ASP A 91 -14.41 -13.65 5.42
N LYS A 92 -14.33 -12.34 5.72
CA LYS A 92 -13.34 -11.46 5.10
C LYS A 92 -12.02 -11.41 5.87
N MET A 93 -10.91 -11.20 5.17
CA MET A 93 -9.59 -11.07 5.77
C MET A 93 -9.25 -9.63 6.10
N LEU A 94 -8.86 -9.37 7.35
CA LEU A 94 -8.25 -8.10 7.73
C LEU A 94 -6.81 -8.01 7.18
N PRO A 95 -6.32 -6.81 6.86
CA PRO A 95 -4.92 -6.63 6.53
C PRO A 95 -4.05 -6.91 7.76
N MET A 96 -2.98 -7.68 7.57
CA MET A 96 -1.95 -7.91 8.57
C MET A 96 -1.17 -6.63 8.86
N LEU A 97 -0.83 -5.84 7.83
CA LEU A 97 -0.15 -4.56 7.98
C LEU A 97 -0.85 -3.47 7.18
N THR A 98 -0.91 -2.26 7.73
CA THR A 98 -1.45 -1.09 7.03
C THR A 98 -0.63 0.17 7.17
N VAL A 99 -0.48 0.88 6.06
CA VAL A 99 -0.03 2.27 5.99
C VAL A 99 -1.10 3.02 5.20
N PRO A 100 -1.67 4.13 5.70
CA PRO A 100 -1.48 4.68 7.05
C PRO A 100 -1.97 3.73 8.15
N TRP A 101 -1.69 4.06 9.41
CA TRP A 101 -2.09 3.24 10.56
C TRP A 101 -3.56 3.45 10.88
N PHE A 102 -4.27 2.36 11.10
CA PHE A 102 -5.64 2.37 11.57
C PHE A 102 -5.71 1.70 12.95
N HIS A 103 -6.47 2.27 13.89
CA HIS A 103 -6.71 1.67 15.19
C HIS A 103 -8.12 1.97 15.70
N TRP A 104 -8.61 1.16 16.62
CA TRP A 104 -9.89 1.39 17.28
C TRP A 104 -9.71 2.33 18.47
N GLU A 105 -10.55 3.36 18.60
CA GLU A 105 -10.59 4.22 19.79
C GLU A 105 -12.04 4.44 20.26
N PRO A 106 -12.37 4.22 21.55
CA PRO A 106 -13.74 4.37 22.04
C PRO A 106 -14.32 5.76 21.80
N GLY A 107 -13.49 6.80 21.89
CA GLY A 107 -13.92 8.19 21.68
C GLY A 107 -14.26 8.53 20.23
N ALA A 108 -13.90 7.69 19.26
CA ALA A 108 -14.21 7.87 17.85
C ALA A 108 -15.53 7.22 17.42
N GLU A 109 -16.18 6.47 18.32
CA GLU A 109 -17.43 5.77 17.99
C GLU A 109 -18.57 6.78 17.81
N THR A 110 -19.20 6.73 16.63
CA THR A 110 -20.39 7.53 16.30
C THR A 110 -21.41 6.66 15.56
N LYS A 111 -22.60 7.20 15.27
CA LYS A 111 -23.60 6.49 14.46
C LYS A 111 -23.06 6.13 13.07
N ASP A 112 -22.23 6.99 12.48
CA ASP A 112 -21.66 6.83 11.14
C ASP A 112 -20.30 6.11 11.16
N ASN A 113 -19.65 6.02 12.34
CA ASN A 113 -18.44 5.23 12.58
C ASN A 113 -18.65 4.28 13.78
N PRO A 114 -19.49 3.24 13.64
CA PRO A 114 -19.89 2.39 14.77
C PRO A 114 -18.76 1.50 15.28
N GLU A 115 -17.65 1.38 14.54
CA GLU A 115 -16.46 0.65 14.96
C GLU A 115 -15.34 1.59 15.42
N GLY A 116 -15.59 2.90 15.61
CA GLY A 116 -14.62 3.80 16.25
C GLY A 116 -13.22 3.79 15.62
N VAL A 117 -13.13 3.44 14.34
CA VAL A 117 -11.84 3.30 13.66
C VAL A 117 -11.29 4.69 13.39
N LYS A 118 -10.08 4.95 13.85
CA LYS A 118 -9.29 6.13 13.52
C LYS A 118 -8.19 5.77 12.55
N ARG A 119 -7.88 6.74 11.69
CA ARG A 119 -6.77 6.71 10.75
C ARG A 119 -5.74 7.75 11.18
N GLU A 120 -4.51 7.33 11.29
CA GLU A 120 -3.37 8.19 11.56
C GLU A 120 -2.35 8.06 10.43
N VAL A 121 -2.08 9.18 9.76
CA VAL A 121 -1.07 9.22 8.69
C VAL A 121 0.29 9.24 9.36
N ILE A 122 0.94 8.10 9.31
CA ILE A 122 2.22 7.85 9.97
C ILE A 122 3.35 7.81 8.95
N GLY A 123 4.38 8.61 9.25
CA GLY A 123 5.75 8.41 8.83
C GLY A 123 6.03 8.20 7.34
N ASP A 124 7.28 7.84 7.10
CA ASP A 124 7.88 7.71 5.79
C ASP A 124 8.05 6.22 5.43
N LEU A 125 7.46 5.80 4.30
CA LEU A 125 7.80 4.53 3.66
C LEU A 125 9.12 4.72 2.91
N ALA A 126 10.11 3.88 3.18
CA ALA A 126 11.37 3.79 2.44
C ALA A 126 11.39 2.49 1.61
N VAL A 127 12.01 2.55 0.44
CA VAL A 127 12.18 1.43 -0.48
C VAL A 127 13.65 1.27 -0.82
N ASP A 128 14.15 0.04 -0.72
CA ASP A 128 15.52 -0.33 -1.07
C ASP A 128 15.51 -1.64 -1.85
N ILE A 129 16.62 -1.94 -2.53
CA ILE A 129 16.90 -3.28 -3.04
C ILE A 129 18.15 -3.78 -2.35
N ASP A 130 18.04 -4.91 -1.65
CA ASP A 130 19.18 -5.46 -0.95
C ASP A 130 20.04 -6.38 -1.81
N ARG A 131 21.15 -6.86 -1.22
CA ARG A 131 22.18 -7.66 -1.90
C ARG A 131 21.71 -9.04 -2.36
N HIS A 132 20.51 -9.48 -1.96
CA HIS A 132 19.92 -10.77 -2.33
C HIS A 132 18.82 -10.62 -3.37
N ASP A 133 18.78 -9.48 -4.06
CA ASP A 133 17.75 -9.18 -5.04
C ASP A 133 16.35 -9.21 -4.43
N GLU A 134 16.22 -8.67 -3.22
CA GLU A 134 14.93 -8.49 -2.57
C GLU A 134 14.56 -7.01 -2.56
N VAL A 135 13.31 -6.69 -2.93
CA VAL A 135 12.75 -5.35 -2.71
C VAL A 135 12.38 -5.25 -1.23
N VAL A 136 12.88 -4.22 -0.57
CA VAL A 136 12.75 -4.00 0.86
C VAL A 136 11.94 -2.73 1.12
N PHE A 137 10.78 -2.90 1.73
CA PHE A 137 9.97 -1.80 2.27
C PHE A 137 10.24 -1.67 3.76
N THR A 138 10.48 -0.45 4.23
CA THR A 138 10.61 -0.14 5.67
C THR A 138 9.82 1.09 6.01
N GLY A 139 9.24 1.13 7.21
CA GLY A 139 8.52 2.30 7.70
C GLY A 139 7.81 1.99 9.00
N GLU A 140 6.78 2.77 9.29
CA GLU A 140 5.85 2.53 10.38
C GLU A 140 4.51 2.06 9.78
N CYS A 141 3.82 1.16 10.48
CA CYS A 141 2.53 0.62 10.06
C CYS A 141 1.65 0.27 11.25
N GLY A 142 0.35 0.11 11.01
CA GLY A 142 -0.51 -0.67 11.89
C GLY A 142 -0.24 -2.16 11.72
N ASP A 143 0.25 -2.83 12.77
CA ASP A 143 0.47 -4.28 12.81
C ASP A 143 -0.71 -4.98 13.50
N PHE A 144 -1.39 -5.86 12.77
CA PHE A 144 -2.53 -6.61 13.28
C PHE A 144 -2.08 -7.64 14.33
N SER A 145 -2.38 -7.33 15.58
CA SER A 145 -2.01 -8.14 16.74
C SER A 145 -3.16 -9.01 17.26
N GLY A 146 -4.14 -9.32 16.40
CA GLY A 146 -5.32 -10.12 16.73
C GLY A 146 -6.57 -9.30 17.03
N LEU A 147 -7.50 -9.90 17.78
CA LEU A 147 -8.75 -9.25 18.18
C LEU A 147 -8.75 -9.00 19.68
N VAL A 148 -9.35 -7.90 20.10
CA VAL A 148 -9.55 -7.55 21.51
C VAL A 148 -11.03 -7.36 21.79
N GLU A 149 -11.49 -7.83 22.95
CA GLU A 149 -12.82 -7.47 23.46
C GLU A 149 -12.78 -5.99 23.84
N ALA A 150 -13.73 -5.21 23.33
CA ALA A 150 -13.66 -3.75 23.43
C ALA A 150 -13.79 -3.22 24.87
N ARG A 151 -12.65 -3.16 25.59
CA ARG A 151 -12.21 -2.05 26.46
C ARG A 151 -10.71 -2.19 26.79
N LEU A 152 -9.85 -1.48 26.05
CA LEU A 152 -8.51 -1.09 26.52
C LEU A 152 -8.60 0.36 27.03
N VAL A 153 -8.43 0.57 28.33
CA VAL A 153 -8.12 1.91 28.87
C VAL A 153 -6.61 2.04 28.79
N GLU A 154 -6.10 2.64 27.72
CA GLU A 154 -4.72 3.13 27.76
C GLU A 154 -4.65 4.23 28.81
N ARG A 155 -3.82 4.01 29.85
CA ARG A 155 -3.38 5.10 30.71
C ARG A 155 -2.14 5.69 30.06
N PRO A 156 -2.01 7.02 29.98
CA PRO A 156 -0.77 7.67 29.52
C PRO A 156 0.45 7.23 30.34
N GLU A 157 0.25 6.75 31.58
CA GLU A 157 1.29 6.12 32.41
C GLU A 157 0.74 4.88 33.15
N GLY A 158 1.20 3.68 32.77
CA GLY A 158 0.97 2.43 33.53
C GLY A 158 0.48 1.22 32.71
N ARG A 159 0.51 0.02 33.31
CA ARG A 159 0.00 -1.22 32.70
C ARG A 159 -1.54 -1.13 32.52
N PRO A 160 -2.09 -1.57 31.37
CA PRO A 160 -3.53 -1.60 31.16
C PRO A 160 -4.23 -2.52 32.18
N ILE A 161 -5.40 -2.09 32.67
CA ILE A 161 -6.22 -2.84 33.62
C ILE A 161 -7.48 -3.32 32.90
N LEU A 162 -7.72 -4.63 32.90
CA LEU A 162 -8.99 -5.22 32.48
C LEU A 162 -10.07 -4.89 33.53
N ILE A 163 -11.18 -4.27 33.12
CA ILE A 163 -12.33 -4.00 33.99
C ILE A 163 -13.43 -5.02 33.65
N PRO A 164 -13.61 -6.11 34.44
CA PRO A 164 -14.47 -7.25 34.08
C PRO A 164 -15.98 -6.95 34.06
N ALA A 165 -16.40 -5.73 34.40
CA ALA A 165 -17.79 -5.34 34.55
C ALA A 165 -18.10 -3.93 34.01
N GLY A 166 -17.34 -3.45 33.02
CA GLY A 166 -17.59 -2.15 32.40
C GLY A 166 -18.89 -2.12 31.59
N THR A 167 -19.63 -1.00 31.64
CA THR A 167 -20.66 -0.67 30.66
C THR A 167 -19.97 -0.26 29.36
N GLY A 168 -19.70 -1.23 28.48
CA GLY A 168 -19.02 -1.05 27.19
C GLY A 168 -19.38 -2.18 26.23
N ARG A 169 -19.00 -2.04 24.97
CA ARG A 169 -19.29 -3.04 23.92
C ARG A 169 -18.48 -4.30 24.18
N LYS A 170 -19.12 -5.48 24.16
CA LYS A 170 -18.46 -6.78 24.42
C LYS A 170 -17.93 -7.46 23.16
N ASP A 171 -18.07 -6.82 22.00
CA ASP A 171 -17.69 -7.43 20.73
C ASP A 171 -16.18 -7.37 20.52
N LEU A 172 -15.66 -8.35 19.78
CA LEU A 172 -14.27 -8.38 19.33
C LEU A 172 -14.04 -7.38 18.20
N VAL A 173 -13.07 -6.50 18.38
CA VAL A 173 -12.61 -5.52 17.37
C VAL A 173 -11.15 -5.78 17.00
N ALA A 174 -10.73 -5.31 15.82
CA ALA A 174 -9.36 -5.45 15.36
C ALA A 174 -8.40 -4.65 16.25
N HIS A 175 -7.29 -5.29 16.65
CA HIS A 175 -6.26 -4.67 17.47
C HIS A 175 -5.00 -4.42 16.64
N TYR A 176 -4.88 -3.20 16.15
CA TYR A 176 -3.69 -2.74 15.42
C TYR A 176 -2.79 -1.94 16.35
N VAL A 177 -1.52 -2.33 16.39
CA VAL A 177 -0.50 -1.62 17.17
C VAL A 177 0.47 -0.94 16.21
N LEU A 178 0.80 0.32 16.49
CA LEU A 178 1.83 1.02 15.72
C LEU A 178 3.18 0.32 15.90
N ARG A 179 3.77 -0.13 14.80
CA ARG A 179 5.07 -0.81 14.78
C ARG A 179 5.92 -0.30 13.63
N GLN A 180 7.23 -0.29 13.84
CA GLN A 180 8.17 -0.28 12.73
C GLN A 180 8.14 -1.62 12.02
N PHE A 181 8.27 -1.63 10.69
CA PHE A 181 8.31 -2.84 9.90
C PHE A 181 9.45 -2.84 8.89
N ARG A 182 9.82 -4.06 8.49
CA ARG A 182 10.63 -4.34 7.30
C ARG A 182 9.98 -5.50 6.56
N LEU A 183 9.51 -5.25 5.34
CA LEU A 183 8.95 -6.24 4.45
C LEU A 183 9.92 -6.44 3.28
N ARG A 184 10.48 -7.64 3.15
CA ARG A 184 11.26 -8.03 1.98
C ARG A 184 10.43 -8.89 1.04
N ILE A 185 10.59 -8.65 -0.26
CA ILE A 185 9.92 -9.39 -1.32
C ILE A 185 11.00 -9.91 -2.26
N ARG A 186 11.02 -11.21 -2.49
CA ARG A 186 11.93 -11.80 -3.47
C ARG A 186 11.55 -11.35 -4.89
N VAL A 187 12.53 -10.87 -5.65
CA VAL A 187 12.38 -10.59 -7.08
C VAL A 187 12.24 -11.92 -7.85
N SER A 188 11.44 -11.92 -8.92
CA SER A 188 11.23 -13.10 -9.79
C SER A 188 10.51 -14.26 -9.10
N GLY A 189 9.26 -14.00 -8.70
CA GLY A 189 8.39 -15.04 -8.13
C GLY A 189 6.95 -14.58 -7.95
N PRO A 190 6.72 -13.43 -7.30
CA PRO A 190 5.37 -12.92 -7.11
C PRO A 190 4.73 -12.49 -8.44
N ASP A 191 3.42 -12.70 -8.53
CA ASP A 191 2.58 -12.09 -9.54
C ASP A 191 2.36 -10.62 -9.22
N THR A 192 2.30 -9.79 -10.27
CA THR A 192 2.10 -8.35 -10.12
C THR A 192 1.05 -7.82 -11.09
N GLN A 193 0.28 -6.84 -10.63
CA GLN A 193 -0.74 -6.16 -11.43
C GLN A 193 -0.76 -4.67 -11.10
N ILE A 194 -0.48 -3.83 -12.10
CA ILE A 194 -0.74 -2.40 -12.07
C ILE A 194 -2.24 -2.18 -12.29
N LEU A 195 -2.85 -1.30 -11.50
CA LEU A 195 -4.31 -1.11 -11.45
C LEU A 195 -5.04 -2.43 -11.13
N PRO A 196 -4.82 -3.00 -9.94
CA PRO A 196 -5.33 -4.32 -9.60
C PRO A 196 -6.84 -4.39 -9.46
N ASP A 197 -7.39 -5.52 -9.87
CA ASP A 197 -8.75 -5.93 -9.51
C ASP A 197 -8.77 -6.37 -8.05
N LEU A 198 -9.55 -5.68 -7.23
CA LEU A 198 -9.55 -5.91 -5.79
C LEU A 198 -10.43 -7.08 -5.38
N SER A 199 -9.87 -7.98 -4.55
CA SER A 199 -10.62 -9.11 -4.01
C SER A 199 -11.75 -8.65 -3.10
N ARG A 200 -12.91 -9.30 -3.22
CA ARG A 200 -14.07 -9.08 -2.35
C ARG A 200 -13.92 -9.76 -0.98
N ASP A 201 -12.97 -10.68 -0.87
CA ASP A 201 -12.69 -11.45 0.34
C ASP A 201 -11.84 -10.66 1.34
N PHE A 202 -11.36 -9.48 0.95
CA PHE A 202 -10.59 -8.60 1.82
C PHE A 202 -11.48 -7.55 2.50
N ASP A 203 -11.13 -7.26 3.75
CA ASP A 203 -11.80 -6.28 4.59
C ASP A 203 -10.99 -4.98 4.61
N TYR A 204 -11.37 -4.05 3.74
CA TYR A 204 -10.65 -2.80 3.55
C TYR A 204 -10.97 -1.71 4.59
N ARG A 205 -11.76 -2.03 5.64
CA ARG A 205 -12.15 -1.03 6.65
C ARG A 205 -10.97 -0.49 7.46
N TYR A 206 -9.89 -1.25 7.54
CA TYR A 206 -8.70 -0.93 8.33
C TYR A 206 -7.50 -0.55 7.47
N CYS A 207 -7.70 -0.23 6.20
CA CYS A 207 -6.71 0.32 5.31
C CYS A 207 -7.29 1.51 4.52
N ASP A 208 -6.53 2.04 3.56
CA ASP A 208 -7.06 3.04 2.64
C ASP A 208 -8.23 2.50 1.81
N SER A 209 -8.99 3.42 1.20
CA SER A 209 -10.14 3.07 0.38
C SER A 209 -9.72 2.08 -0.73
N PRO A 210 -10.54 1.06 -1.05
CA PRO A 210 -10.30 0.18 -2.20
C PRO A 210 -9.99 0.98 -3.47
N ARG A 211 -10.68 2.09 -3.69
CA ARG A 211 -10.46 2.96 -4.84
C ARG A 211 -9.01 3.45 -4.96
N THR A 212 -8.33 3.70 -3.84
CA THR A 212 -6.91 4.12 -3.82
C THR A 212 -6.00 3.06 -4.44
N PHE A 213 -6.25 1.78 -4.17
CA PHE A 213 -5.46 0.69 -4.72
C PHE A 213 -5.85 0.34 -6.16
N HIS A 214 -7.12 0.47 -6.50
CA HIS A 214 -7.62 0.19 -7.86
C HIS A 214 -7.19 1.26 -8.87
N ASP A 215 -7.38 2.55 -8.55
CA ASP A 215 -7.19 3.63 -9.51
C ASP A 215 -5.71 4.01 -9.71
N LEU A 216 -4.89 3.88 -8.67
CA LEU A 216 -3.48 4.27 -8.67
C LEU A 216 -2.65 3.33 -7.77
N GLY A 217 -2.72 2.02 -8.04
CA GLY A 217 -2.02 1.03 -7.22
C GLY A 217 -1.36 -0.11 -7.97
N LEU A 218 -0.64 -0.90 -7.17
CA LEU A 218 0.08 -2.10 -7.56
C LEU A 218 -0.28 -3.21 -6.58
N SER A 219 -0.74 -4.35 -7.10
CA SER A 219 -0.82 -5.59 -6.34
C SER A 219 0.44 -6.43 -6.59
N ILE A 220 0.99 -6.99 -5.53
CA ILE A 220 2.05 -7.99 -5.54
C ILE A 220 1.55 -9.18 -4.74
N SER A 221 1.37 -10.34 -5.38
CA SER A 221 0.78 -11.53 -4.77
C SER A 221 1.60 -12.78 -4.99
N GLY A 222 1.56 -13.71 -4.05
CA GLY A 222 2.21 -15.01 -4.22
C GLY A 222 2.27 -15.82 -2.93
N ASP A 223 2.99 -16.94 -2.98
CA ASP A 223 3.25 -17.76 -1.81
C ASP A 223 4.04 -16.98 -0.74
N GLY A 224 3.67 -17.15 0.52
CA GLY A 224 4.25 -16.43 1.65
C GLY A 224 5.75 -16.65 1.84
N SER A 225 6.33 -17.72 1.28
CA SER A 225 7.79 -17.91 1.30
C SER A 225 8.58 -16.87 0.50
N LEU A 226 7.90 -16.16 -0.41
CA LEU A 226 8.46 -15.05 -1.20
C LEU A 226 8.48 -13.72 -0.43
N PHE A 227 7.81 -13.66 0.72
CA PHE A 227 7.66 -12.46 1.54
C PHE A 227 8.23 -12.70 2.92
N ARG A 228 9.13 -11.81 3.37
CA ARG A 228 9.68 -11.86 4.73
C ARG A 228 9.30 -10.61 5.47
N LEU A 229 8.72 -10.79 6.65
CA LEU A 229 8.25 -9.68 7.45
C LEU A 229 8.96 -9.68 8.81
N LYS A 230 9.45 -8.50 9.18
CA LYS A 230 9.86 -8.13 10.53
C LYS A 230 8.94 -7.02 11.03
N THR A 231 8.31 -7.19 12.19
CA THR A 231 7.57 -6.13 12.88
C THR A 231 8.15 -5.90 14.28
N GLY A 232 8.43 -4.65 14.62
CA GLY A 232 9.02 -4.25 15.91
C GLY A 232 10.26 -5.08 16.27
N GLN A 233 10.18 -5.76 17.43
CA GLN A 233 11.26 -6.57 17.98
C GLN A 233 11.20 -8.04 17.55
N TYR A 234 10.18 -8.46 16.81
CA TYR A 234 10.07 -9.85 16.35
C TYR A 234 11.15 -10.17 15.32
N ALA A 235 11.53 -11.44 15.24
CA ALA A 235 12.44 -11.91 14.22
C ALA A 235 11.80 -11.78 12.83
N GLU A 236 12.62 -11.49 11.83
CA GLU A 236 12.18 -11.48 10.44
C GLU A 236 11.90 -12.91 9.98
N ASN A 237 10.69 -13.18 9.51
CA ASN A 237 10.26 -14.51 9.13
C ASN A 237 9.54 -14.50 7.78
N ALA A 238 9.67 -15.61 7.05
CA ALA A 238 8.80 -15.86 5.90
C ALA A 238 7.34 -15.92 6.35
N LEU A 239 6.44 -15.33 5.54
CA LEU A 239 5.01 -15.41 5.77
C LEU A 239 4.52 -16.82 5.44
N ARG A 240 3.38 -17.20 6.02
CA ARG A 240 2.76 -18.51 5.81
C ARG A 240 1.40 -18.36 5.12
N GLY A 241 1.19 -19.12 4.06
CA GLY A 241 -0.01 -19.06 3.21
C GLY A 241 0.12 -18.04 2.10
N ASP A 242 -1.01 -17.65 1.51
CA ASP A 242 -1.04 -16.74 0.37
C ASP A 242 -0.94 -15.29 0.85
N VAL A 243 -0.12 -14.51 0.15
CA VAL A 243 0.13 -13.11 0.48
C VAL A 243 -0.33 -12.23 -0.67
N VAL A 244 -1.02 -11.15 -0.33
CA VAL A 244 -1.33 -10.05 -1.25
C VAL A 244 -0.90 -8.74 -0.62
N LEU A 245 0.08 -8.09 -1.23
CA LEU A 245 0.50 -6.74 -0.89
C LEU A 245 -0.12 -5.77 -1.89
N LEU A 246 -0.89 -4.81 -1.38
CA LEU A 246 -1.40 -3.68 -2.15
C LEU A 246 -0.60 -2.43 -1.79
N LEU A 247 -0.11 -1.74 -2.81
CA LEU A 247 0.46 -0.41 -2.73
C LEU A 247 -0.45 0.55 -3.49
N GLY A 248 -0.69 1.74 -2.94
CA GLY A 248 -1.57 2.73 -3.56
C GLY A 248 -1.09 4.15 -3.36
N LEU A 249 -1.42 5.01 -4.31
CA LEU A 249 -1.24 6.45 -4.21
C LEU A 249 -2.58 7.10 -3.85
N PRO A 250 -2.79 7.56 -2.60
CA PRO A 250 -3.99 8.30 -2.26
C PRO A 250 -4.11 9.56 -3.12
N ALA A 251 -5.31 9.75 -3.67
CA ALA A 251 -5.69 10.99 -4.33
C ALA A 251 -5.62 12.14 -3.32
N GLN A 252 -4.99 13.25 -3.71
CA GLN A 252 -5.00 14.46 -2.88
C GLN A 252 -6.16 15.37 -3.26
N THR A 253 -6.73 16.01 -2.25
CA THR A 253 -7.70 17.09 -2.43
C THR A 253 -7.01 18.25 -3.15
N GLY A 254 -7.29 18.44 -4.44
CA GLY A 254 -6.67 19.50 -5.26
C GLY A 254 -6.02 19.04 -6.58
N GLY A 255 -5.93 17.72 -6.84
CA GLY A 255 -5.64 17.17 -8.18
C GLY A 255 -4.31 17.60 -8.79
N ASP A 256 -3.18 17.23 -8.16
CA ASP A 256 -1.86 17.38 -8.79
C ASP A 256 -1.61 16.23 -9.78
N SER A 257 -2.01 16.42 -11.04
CA SER A 257 -1.83 15.43 -12.09
C SER A 257 -0.34 15.04 -12.29
N SER A 258 0.60 15.94 -12.01
CA SER A 258 2.04 15.66 -12.13
C SER A 258 2.50 14.63 -11.10
N ARG A 259 2.00 14.74 -9.87
CA ARG A 259 2.25 13.74 -8.81
C ARG A 259 1.62 12.40 -9.17
N GLU A 260 0.40 12.40 -9.71
CA GLU A 260 -0.26 11.17 -10.15
C GLU A 260 0.53 10.46 -11.26
N LEU A 261 0.98 11.21 -12.28
CA LEU A 261 1.81 10.67 -13.35
C LEU A 261 3.11 10.07 -12.81
N LEU A 262 3.83 10.82 -11.97
CA LEU A 262 5.06 10.33 -11.35
C LEU A 262 4.79 9.09 -10.48
N GLY A 263 3.69 9.07 -9.73
CA GLY A 263 3.29 7.93 -8.92
C GLY A 263 3.01 6.68 -9.75
N CYS A 264 2.29 6.82 -10.86
CA CYS A 264 2.08 5.72 -11.82
C CYS A 264 3.41 5.20 -12.38
N MET A 265 4.30 6.10 -12.81
CA MET A 265 5.62 5.72 -13.31
C MET A 265 6.45 5.00 -12.24
N TRP A 266 6.40 5.49 -10.99
CA TRP A 266 7.07 4.88 -9.85
C TRP A 266 6.56 3.46 -9.58
N LEU A 267 5.24 3.24 -9.60
CA LEU A 267 4.64 1.92 -9.44
C LEU A 267 5.02 0.97 -10.59
N ILE A 268 5.08 1.47 -11.82
CA ILE A 268 5.49 0.68 -12.99
C ILE A 268 6.97 0.27 -12.89
N VAL A 269 7.86 1.17 -12.48
CA VAL A 269 9.28 0.84 -12.27
C VAL A 269 9.43 -0.21 -11.17
N LEU A 270 8.66 -0.09 -10.08
CA LEU A 270 8.62 -1.08 -9.02
C LEU A 270 8.11 -2.44 -9.52
N GLU A 271 7.03 -2.46 -10.31
CA GLU A 271 6.50 -3.68 -10.93
C GLU A 271 7.53 -4.33 -11.84
N GLY A 272 8.21 -3.54 -12.67
CA GLY A 272 9.29 -4.00 -13.54
C GLY A 272 10.47 -4.61 -12.76
N LEU A 273 10.82 -4.03 -11.61
CA LEU A 273 11.85 -4.56 -10.72
C LEU A 273 11.45 -5.88 -10.08
N VAL A 274 10.21 -5.99 -9.57
CA VAL A 274 9.72 -7.24 -8.96
C VAL A 274 9.62 -8.37 -10.00
N ARG A 275 9.28 -8.05 -11.25
CA ARG A 275 9.20 -8.99 -12.38
C ARG A 275 10.52 -9.25 -13.11
N GLU A 276 11.62 -8.63 -12.71
CA GLU A 276 12.92 -8.76 -13.40
C GLU A 276 12.89 -8.33 -14.88
N ARG A 277 12.11 -7.29 -15.19
CA ARG A 277 12.10 -6.70 -16.54
C ARG A 277 13.33 -5.85 -16.85
N TYR A 278 14.16 -5.59 -15.85
CA TYR A 278 15.45 -4.90 -15.98
C TYR A 278 16.57 -5.93 -15.87
N SER A 279 17.05 -6.40 -17.02
CA SER A 279 18.21 -7.30 -17.11
C SER A 279 19.51 -6.57 -16.74
N LEU A 280 20.49 -7.34 -16.26
CA LEU A 280 21.86 -6.91 -15.93
C LEU A 280 22.66 -6.46 -17.16
#